data_AF-A0AA40ARK5-F1
#
_entry.id   AF-A0AA40ARK5-F1
#
_cell.length_a   1.000
_cell.length_b   1.000
_cell.length_c   1.000
_cell.angle_alpha   90.00
_cell.angle_beta   90.00
_cell.angle_gamma   90.00
#
_symmetry.space_group_name_H-M   'P 1'
#
loop_
_entity.id
_entity.type
_entity.pdbx_description
1 polymer ?
#
loop_
_entity_poly.entity_id
_entity_poly.type
_entity_poly.pdbx_seq_one_letter_code
_entity_poly.pdbx_strand_id
1 'polypeptide(L)'
;MADEAAFASGFFGISLSDSESENDITTTTTDSPAPPNGPALSRADRTALSEPAFQALKSSYRPKVENGEIHSAIALPLSAVLTKPQAQDLLHAVEELYFFRRYREAAEFTRRALGDGDETAVSSSGGVDGETKSLLRQYLGRCEARAQSQPPAQGEVAKQ
;
A
#
# COMPACT_ATOMS: atom_id res chain seq x y z
N MET A 1 20.99 -6.54 -47.17
CA MET A 1 21.72 -6.71 -45.91
C MET A 1 22.21 -5.36 -45.47
N ALA A 2 21.96 -4.82 -44.29
CA ALA A 2 20.98 -5.00 -43.23
C ALA A 2 21.12 -3.72 -42.40
N ASP A 3 19.98 -3.11 -42.08
CA ASP A 3 19.78 -1.96 -41.20
C ASP A 3 20.00 -2.40 -39.74
N GLU A 4 20.69 -1.61 -38.91
CA GLU A 4 20.49 -1.62 -37.45
C GLU A 4 21.26 -0.53 -36.70
N ALA A 5 20.56 0.01 -35.70
CA ALA A 5 21.06 0.69 -34.51
C ALA A 5 21.48 2.18 -34.60
N ALA A 6 20.51 3.01 -34.98
CA ALA A 6 20.34 4.34 -34.41
C ALA A 6 19.87 4.24 -32.94
N PHE A 7 20.78 4.34 -31.96
CA PHE A 7 20.39 4.41 -30.53
C PHE A 7 21.30 5.24 -29.61
N ALA A 8 22.20 6.07 -30.15
CA ALA A 8 23.23 6.74 -29.33
C ALA A 8 23.02 8.25 -29.10
N SER A 9 21.81 8.78 -29.21
CA SER A 9 21.57 10.20 -28.94
C SER A 9 20.16 10.45 -28.40
N GLY A 10 19.98 10.42 -27.08
CA GLY A 10 18.74 10.95 -26.49
C GLY A 10 18.31 10.57 -25.08
N PHE A 11 19.10 9.88 -24.24
CA PHE A 11 18.58 9.39 -22.94
C PHE A 11 19.28 9.86 -21.66
N PHE A 12 20.39 10.61 -21.70
CA PHE A 12 21.01 11.15 -20.47
C PHE A 12 21.35 12.64 -20.57
N GLY A 13 20.35 13.45 -20.93
CA GLY A 13 20.39 14.90 -20.80
C GLY A 13 20.09 15.37 -19.38
N ILE A 14 20.76 14.83 -18.36
CA ILE A 14 20.75 15.41 -17.02
C ILE A 14 21.85 16.46 -16.94
N SER A 15 21.49 17.72 -17.20
CA SER A 15 22.33 18.85 -16.81
C SER A 15 22.26 18.96 -15.29
N LEU A 16 23.28 18.50 -14.58
CA LEU A 16 23.46 18.77 -13.16
C LEU A 16 23.83 20.25 -13.03
N SER A 17 22.80 21.11 -12.97
CA SER A 17 22.94 22.50 -12.58
C SER A 17 23.15 22.54 -11.07
N ASP A 18 24.40 22.73 -10.67
CA ASP A 18 24.81 23.08 -9.32
C ASP A 18 24.16 24.41 -8.93
N SER A 19 23.19 24.36 -8.03
CA SER A 19 22.59 25.55 -7.44
C SER A 19 22.35 25.24 -5.95
N GLU A 20 23.31 25.68 -5.14
CA GLU A 20 23.30 25.57 -3.69
C GLU A 20 22.14 26.41 -3.12
N SER A 21 21.29 25.78 -2.31
CA SER A 21 20.37 26.47 -1.42
C SER A 21 20.11 25.55 -0.22
N GLU A 22 20.82 25.85 0.87
CA GLU A 22 20.57 25.30 2.19
C GLU A 22 19.11 25.55 2.57
N ASN A 23 18.30 24.49 2.62
CA ASN A 23 17.06 24.51 3.36
C ASN A 23 16.95 23.19 4.13
N ASP A 24 17.10 23.36 5.44
CA ASP A 24 16.83 22.43 6.52
C ASP A 24 15.52 21.65 6.26
N ILE A 25 15.66 20.35 5.95
CA ILE A 25 14.54 19.41 6.01
C ILE A 25 14.91 18.31 6.99
N THR A 26 14.56 18.59 8.25
CA THR A 26 14.53 17.61 9.32
C THR A 26 13.38 16.63 9.05
N THR A 27 13.59 15.65 8.16
CA THR A 27 12.69 14.49 8.02
C THR A 27 13.26 13.32 8.81
N THR A 28 12.71 13.14 9.99
CA THR A 28 12.73 11.91 10.79
C THR A 28 12.28 10.73 9.94
N THR A 29 13.16 9.75 9.73
CA THR A 29 12.80 8.40 9.29
C THR A 29 13.58 7.41 10.14
N THR A 30 12.91 7.02 11.22
CA THR A 30 13.19 5.84 12.03
C THR A 30 12.97 4.61 11.15
N ASP A 31 14.03 3.91 10.75
CA ASP A 31 14.26 2.52 11.16
C ASP A 31 15.52 1.96 10.45
N SER A 32 16.64 1.99 11.17
CA SER A 32 17.79 1.10 10.97
C SER A 32 18.56 1.11 12.28
N PRO A 33 18.87 -0.06 12.87
CA PRO A 33 19.65 -0.10 14.10
C PRO A 33 21.10 0.23 13.74
N ALA A 34 21.45 1.51 13.84
CA ALA A 34 22.85 1.92 13.88
C ALA A 34 23.46 1.43 15.21
N PRO A 35 24.70 0.94 15.23
CA PRO A 35 25.42 0.66 16.48
C PRO A 35 25.58 1.96 17.27
N PRO A 36 25.45 1.95 18.60
CA PRO A 36 25.24 3.16 19.42
C PRO A 36 26.45 4.09 19.55
N ASN A 37 27.57 3.89 18.82
CA ASN A 37 28.78 4.70 18.93
C ASN A 37 29.62 4.69 17.62
N GLY A 38 29.06 5.17 16.50
CA GLY A 38 29.79 5.33 15.23
C GLY A 38 29.76 6.78 14.71
N PRO A 39 30.79 7.22 13.94
CA PRO A 39 30.78 8.55 13.33
C PRO A 39 29.58 8.72 12.40
N ALA A 40 29.07 9.96 12.30
CA ALA A 40 27.97 10.30 11.41
C ALA A 40 28.29 9.92 9.97
N LEU A 41 27.64 8.86 9.48
CA LEU A 41 27.81 8.36 8.11
C LEU A 41 27.31 9.43 7.13
N SER A 42 28.16 9.81 6.16
CA SER A 42 27.75 10.73 5.09
C SER A 42 26.68 10.08 4.21
N ARG A 43 25.97 10.88 3.39
CA ARG A 43 25.01 10.35 2.41
C ARG A 43 25.64 9.31 1.48
N ALA A 44 26.94 9.45 1.18
CA ALA A 44 27.71 8.50 0.37
C ALA A 44 27.97 7.20 1.14
N ASP A 45 28.21 7.26 2.45
CA ASP A 45 28.43 6.08 3.29
C ASP A 45 27.13 5.28 3.51
N ARG A 46 25.96 5.91 3.36
CA ARG A 46 24.65 5.23 3.45
C ARG A 46 24.35 4.29 2.27
N THR A 47 25.01 4.48 1.13
CA THR A 47 24.78 3.70 -0.10
C THR A 47 25.98 2.86 -0.52
N ALA A 48 27.12 2.98 0.17
CA ALA A 48 28.33 2.22 -0.12
C ALA A 48 28.24 0.78 0.39
N LEU A 49 27.38 -0.03 -0.24
CA LEU A 49 27.56 -1.49 -0.19
C LEU A 49 28.74 -1.86 -1.08
N SER A 50 29.63 -2.72 -0.59
CA SER A 50 30.64 -3.32 -1.46
C SER A 50 29.95 -4.15 -2.56
N GLU A 51 30.57 -4.27 -3.74
CA GLU A 51 30.05 -5.09 -4.85
C GLU A 51 29.60 -6.50 -4.40
N PRO A 52 30.37 -7.27 -3.60
CA PRO A 52 29.89 -8.57 -3.12
C PRO A 52 28.66 -8.47 -2.20
N ALA A 53 28.55 -7.43 -1.37
CA ALA A 53 27.37 -7.21 -0.54
C ALA A 53 26.13 -6.83 -1.37
N PHE A 54 26.32 -6.04 -2.43
CA PHE A 54 25.27 -5.71 -3.38
C PHE A 54 24.76 -6.95 -4.14
N GLN A 55 25.67 -7.81 -4.62
CA GLN A 55 25.27 -9.06 -5.30
C GLN A 55 24.54 -10.01 -4.35
N ALA A 56 24.97 -10.12 -3.10
CA ALA A 56 24.25 -10.89 -2.08
C ALA A 56 22.83 -10.32 -1.85
N LEU A 57 22.70 -9.00 -1.65
CA LEU A 57 21.40 -8.34 -1.49
C LEU A 57 20.50 -8.58 -2.70
N LYS A 58 21.02 -8.37 -3.91
CA LYS A 58 20.29 -8.59 -5.17
C LYS A 58 19.80 -10.04 -5.30
N SER A 59 20.62 -11.02 -4.92
CA SER A 59 20.22 -12.43 -4.96
C SER A 59 19.08 -12.74 -3.98
N SER A 60 19.11 -12.11 -2.81
CA SER A 60 18.10 -12.27 -1.74
C SER A 60 16.84 -11.42 -1.97
N TYR A 61 16.92 -10.37 -2.80
CA TYR A 61 15.83 -9.44 -2.99
C TYR A 61 14.61 -10.13 -3.61
N ARG A 62 13.46 -9.94 -2.99
CA ARG A 62 12.16 -10.35 -3.54
C ARG A 62 11.23 -9.14 -3.49
N PRO A 63 10.59 -8.78 -4.63
CA PRO A 63 9.60 -7.71 -4.61
C PRO A 63 8.44 -8.13 -3.71
N LYS A 64 7.90 -7.17 -2.96
CA LYS A 64 6.66 -7.38 -2.22
C LYS A 64 5.52 -7.54 -3.23
N VAL A 65 4.82 -8.67 -3.17
CA VAL A 65 3.64 -8.94 -3.98
C VAL A 65 2.43 -8.82 -3.07
N GLU A 66 1.62 -7.78 -3.29
CA GLU A 66 0.35 -7.60 -2.58
C GLU A 66 -0.73 -8.46 -3.25
N ASN A 67 -1.25 -9.46 -2.53
CA ASN A 67 -2.26 -10.41 -3.03
C ASN A 67 -3.70 -10.09 -2.59
N GLY A 68 -3.95 -8.84 -2.16
CA GLY A 68 -5.27 -8.43 -1.67
C GLY A 68 -5.57 -8.85 -0.23
N GLU A 69 -4.52 -9.17 0.54
CA GLU A 69 -4.63 -9.65 1.91
C GLU A 69 -4.44 -8.53 2.95
N ILE A 70 -4.34 -7.25 2.55
CA ILE A 70 -4.17 -6.13 3.49
C ILE A 70 -5.31 -6.08 4.51
N HIS A 71 -6.53 -6.43 4.10
CA HIS A 71 -7.71 -6.49 4.97
C HIS A 71 -7.53 -7.42 6.19
N SER A 72 -6.65 -8.44 6.11
CA SER A 72 -6.40 -9.38 7.20
C SER A 72 -5.55 -8.79 8.33
N ALA A 73 -4.75 -7.76 8.04
CA ALA A 73 -3.92 -7.06 9.02
C ALA A 73 -4.72 -6.03 9.84
N ILE A 74 -5.94 -5.70 9.41
CA ILE A 74 -6.78 -4.68 10.04
C ILE A 74 -7.72 -5.34 11.04
N ALA A 75 -7.49 -5.08 12.32
CA ALA A 75 -8.38 -5.54 13.38
C ALA A 75 -9.69 -4.73 13.37
N LEU A 76 -10.79 -5.38 13.04
CA LEU A 76 -12.15 -4.87 13.22
C LEU A 76 -12.81 -5.59 14.41
N PRO A 77 -13.68 -4.92 15.21
CA PRO A 77 -14.17 -3.55 15.06
C PRO A 77 -13.15 -2.50 15.50
N LEU A 78 -13.23 -1.30 14.92
CA LEU A 78 -12.35 -0.19 15.22
C LEU A 78 -12.62 0.32 16.66
N SER A 79 -11.70 0.07 17.57
CA SER A 79 -11.87 0.39 19.01
C SER A 79 -11.53 1.84 19.39
N ALA A 80 -10.96 2.63 18.47
CA ALA A 80 -10.48 3.99 18.74
C ALA A 80 -10.60 4.91 17.50
N VAL A 81 -10.37 6.22 17.70
CA VAL A 81 -10.15 7.19 16.62
C VAL A 81 -8.96 6.72 15.77
N LEU A 82 -9.20 6.46 14.48
CA LEU A 82 -8.15 6.06 13.56
C LEU A 82 -7.22 7.23 13.28
N THR A 83 -5.92 6.94 13.27
CA THR A 83 -4.95 7.87 12.70
C THR A 83 -5.09 7.93 11.18
N LYS A 84 -4.68 9.03 10.54
CA LYS A 84 -4.75 9.17 9.08
C LYS A 84 -4.12 7.99 8.32
N PRO A 85 -2.94 7.46 8.72
CA PRO A 85 -2.37 6.27 8.06
C PRO A 85 -3.28 5.05 8.16
N GLN A 86 -3.85 4.78 9.33
CA GLN A 86 -4.76 3.64 9.52
C GLN A 86 -6.05 3.78 8.71
N ALA A 87 -6.57 5.00 8.55
CA ALA A 87 -7.71 5.28 7.69
C ALA A 87 -7.39 5.01 6.20
N GLN A 88 -6.17 5.33 5.76
CA GLN A 88 -5.70 5.00 4.41
C GLN A 88 -5.51 3.50 4.22
N ASP A 89 -4.95 2.79 5.19
CA ASP A 89 -4.81 1.32 5.14
C ASP A 89 -6.17 0.64 5.03
N LEU A 90 -7.17 1.14 5.77
CA LEU A 90 -8.55 0.68 5.68
C LEU A 90 -9.14 0.87 4.28
N LEU A 91 -8.91 2.05 3.69
CA LEU A 91 -9.38 2.35 2.34
C LEU A 91 -8.68 1.44 1.31
N HIS A 92 -7.36 1.33 1.37
CA HIS A 92 -6.57 0.48 0.48
C HIS A 92 -7.01 -0.99 0.57
N ALA A 93 -7.29 -1.50 1.78
CA ALA A 93 -7.80 -2.85 1.95
C ALA A 93 -9.12 -3.09 1.18
N VAL A 94 -10.05 -2.12 1.20
CA VAL A 94 -11.31 -2.21 0.45
C VAL A 94 -11.06 -2.12 -1.05
N GLU A 95 -10.19 -1.22 -1.48
CA GLU A 95 -9.83 -1.03 -2.88
C GLU A 95 -9.18 -2.29 -3.46
N GLU A 96 -8.25 -2.91 -2.74
CA GLU A 96 -7.64 -4.16 -3.15
C GLU A 96 -8.68 -5.26 -3.34
N LEU A 97 -9.55 -5.49 -2.35
CA LEU A 97 -10.61 -6.49 -2.47
C LEU A 97 -11.51 -6.20 -3.69
N TYR A 98 -11.78 -4.93 -3.99
CA TYR A 98 -12.49 -4.53 -5.21
C TYR A 98 -11.70 -4.87 -6.49
N PHE A 99 -10.40 -4.56 -6.54
CA PHE A 99 -9.55 -4.85 -7.70
C PHE A 99 -9.38 -6.36 -7.95
N PHE A 100 -9.29 -7.15 -6.89
CA PHE A 100 -9.26 -8.63 -6.95
C PHE A 100 -10.65 -9.24 -7.24
N ARG A 101 -11.68 -8.42 -7.48
CA ARG A 101 -13.07 -8.85 -7.74
C ARG A 101 -13.68 -9.67 -6.60
N ARG A 102 -13.16 -9.53 -5.38
CA ARG A 102 -13.69 -10.14 -4.15
C ARG A 102 -14.79 -9.25 -3.57
N TYR A 103 -15.81 -8.94 -4.37
CA TYR A 103 -16.80 -7.90 -4.03
C TYR A 103 -17.64 -8.23 -2.79
N ARG A 104 -17.94 -9.51 -2.56
CA ARG A 104 -18.70 -9.94 -1.37
C ARG A 104 -17.91 -9.66 -0.09
N GLU A 105 -16.63 -10.03 -0.09
CA GLU A 105 -15.72 -9.81 1.03
C GLU A 105 -15.47 -8.32 1.24
N ALA A 106 -15.27 -7.55 0.17
CA ALA A 106 -15.15 -6.09 0.23
C ALA A 106 -16.38 -5.44 0.88
N ALA A 107 -17.59 -5.86 0.49
CA ALA A 107 -18.83 -5.33 1.04
C ALA A 107 -18.98 -5.68 2.54
N GLU A 108 -18.73 -6.94 2.92
CA GLU A 108 -18.77 -7.34 4.32
C GLU A 108 -17.75 -6.61 5.20
N PHE A 109 -16.51 -6.50 4.73
CA PHE A 109 -15.45 -5.78 5.42
C PHE A 109 -15.83 -4.30 5.60
N THR A 110 -16.36 -3.66 4.56
CA THR A 110 -16.80 -2.27 4.61
C THR A 110 -17.95 -2.04 5.59
N ARG A 111 -18.95 -2.94 5.64
CA ARG A 111 -20.04 -2.84 6.64
C ARG A 111 -19.52 -2.97 8.06
N ARG A 112 -18.58 -3.89 8.31
CA ARG A 112 -17.93 -4.04 9.62
C ARG A 112 -17.12 -2.80 10.00
N ALA A 113 -16.44 -2.19 9.03
CA ALA A 113 -15.68 -0.96 9.24
C ALA A 113 -16.57 0.26 9.52
N LEU A 114 -17.76 0.33 8.91
CA LEU A 114 -18.75 1.39 9.14
C LEU A 114 -19.59 1.16 10.41
N GLY A 115 -19.61 -0.07 10.94
CA GLY A 115 -20.43 -0.45 12.09
C GLY A 115 -21.89 -0.78 11.73
N ASP A 116 -22.22 -0.93 10.44
CA ASP A 116 -23.59 -1.13 9.93
C ASP A 116 -24.18 -2.54 10.21
N GLY A 117 -23.61 -3.30 11.15
CA GLY A 117 -23.98 -4.70 11.42
C GLY A 117 -23.98 -5.12 12.88
N ASP A 118 -23.74 -4.21 13.82
CA ASP A 118 -23.73 -4.49 15.25
C ASP A 118 -24.59 -3.47 16.01
N GLU A 119 -25.81 -3.85 16.40
CA GLU A 119 -26.71 -3.01 17.23
C GLU A 119 -26.14 -2.74 18.63
N THR A 120 -25.08 -3.43 19.05
CA THR A 120 -24.41 -3.19 20.34
C THR A 120 -23.20 -2.26 20.24
N ALA A 121 -22.79 -1.87 19.03
CA ALA A 121 -21.75 -0.87 18.81
C ALA A 121 -22.30 0.53 19.10
N VAL A 122 -22.38 0.87 20.39
CA VAL A 122 -22.61 2.21 20.93
C VAL A 122 -21.84 3.22 20.11
N SER A 123 -22.54 3.88 19.19
CA SER A 123 -22.17 5.08 18.41
C SER A 123 -20.68 5.35 18.20
N SER A 124 -19.86 4.32 17.96
CA SER A 124 -18.41 4.45 17.78
C SER A 124 -18.07 4.86 16.35
N SER A 125 -18.97 5.66 15.75
CA SER A 125 -18.70 6.49 14.59
C SER A 125 -17.55 7.48 14.82
N GLY A 126 -16.93 7.52 16.00
CA GLY A 126 -15.78 8.38 16.31
C GLY A 126 -14.47 7.97 15.64
N GLY A 127 -14.39 6.79 15.00
CA GLY A 127 -13.15 6.26 14.42
C GLY A 127 -12.64 6.99 13.18
N VAL A 128 -13.50 7.10 12.18
CA VAL A 128 -13.12 7.40 10.79
C VAL A 128 -13.61 8.79 10.40
N ASP A 129 -12.79 9.55 9.70
CA ASP A 129 -13.16 10.88 9.19
C ASP A 129 -14.34 10.80 8.20
N GLY A 130 -15.04 11.93 8.01
CA GLY A 130 -16.24 11.97 7.19
C GLY A 130 -16.00 11.66 5.71
N GLU A 131 -14.84 12.06 5.18
CA GLU A 131 -14.46 11.85 3.78
C GLU A 131 -14.19 10.37 3.51
N THR A 132 -13.39 9.73 4.35
CA THR A 132 -13.11 8.29 4.29
C THR A 132 -14.40 7.48 4.41
N LYS A 133 -15.31 7.84 5.33
CA LYS A 133 -16.63 7.19 5.41
C LYS A 133 -17.46 7.32 4.13
N SER A 134 -17.45 8.51 3.52
CA SER A 134 -18.17 8.75 2.26
C SER A 134 -17.64 7.86 1.14
N LEU A 135 -16.31 7.76 1.04
CA LEU A 135 -15.65 6.93 0.05
C LEU A 135 -15.89 5.43 0.27
N LEU A 136 -15.82 4.97 1.53
CA LEU A 136 -16.18 3.60 1.91
C LEU A 136 -17.62 3.25 1.50
N ARG A 137 -18.59 4.15 1.74
CA ARG A 137 -19.97 3.94 1.28
C ARG A 137 -20.10 3.86 -0.24
N GLN A 138 -19.35 4.68 -0.97
CA GLN A 138 -19.33 4.60 -2.43
C GLN A 138 -18.79 3.25 -2.90
N TYR A 139 -17.70 2.75 -2.29
CA TYR A 139 -17.16 1.44 -2.59
C TYR A 139 -18.12 0.31 -2.21
N LEU A 140 -18.81 0.41 -1.08
CA LEU A 140 -19.84 -0.55 -0.68
C LEU A 140 -20.93 -0.70 -1.74
N GLY A 141 -21.52 0.42 -2.20
CA GLY A 141 -22.55 0.39 -3.24
C GLY A 141 -22.04 -0.18 -4.58
N ARG A 142 -20.79 0.14 -4.96
CA ARG A 142 -20.15 -0.45 -6.15
C ARG A 142 -19.91 -1.96 -5.98
N CYS A 143 -19.46 -2.41 -4.81
CA CYS A 143 -19.24 -3.82 -4.52
C CYS A 143 -20.54 -4.60 -4.57
N GLU A 144 -21.61 -4.07 -3.99
CA GLU A 144 -22.93 -4.73 -3.99
C GLU A 144 -23.50 -4.85 -5.41
N ALA A 145 -23.42 -3.78 -6.22
CA ALA A 145 -23.82 -3.82 -7.62
C ALA A 145 -22.98 -4.82 -8.45
N ARG A 146 -21.67 -4.91 -8.17
CA ARG A 146 -20.77 -5.85 -8.86
C ARG A 146 -20.96 -7.29 -8.39
N ALA A 147 -21.22 -7.52 -7.12
CA ALA A 147 -21.50 -8.85 -6.57
C ALA A 147 -22.79 -9.46 -7.15
N GLN A 148 -23.79 -8.64 -7.46
CA GLN A 148 -25.02 -9.08 -8.12
C GLN A 148 -24.84 -9.37 -9.62
N SER A 149 -23.87 -8.72 -10.26
CA SER A 149 -23.60 -8.88 -11.70
C SER A 149 -22.48 -9.86 -12.02
N GLN A 150 -21.74 -10.37 -11.03
CA GLN A 150 -20.66 -11.31 -11.23
C GLN A 150 -21.18 -12.76 -11.23
N PRO A 151 -20.90 -13.57 -12.27
CA PRO A 151 -21.14 -15.01 -12.21
C PRO A 151 -20.25 -15.65 -11.13
N PRO A 152 -20.69 -16.72 -10.46
CA PRO A 152 -19.89 -17.39 -9.43
C PRO A 152 -18.51 -17.74 -10.00
N ALA A 153 -17.46 -17.43 -9.23
CA ALA A 153 -16.09 -17.71 -9.62
C ALA A 153 -15.96 -19.19 -10.02
N GLN A 154 -15.52 -19.44 -11.26
CA GLN A 154 -15.29 -20.79 -11.76
C GLN A 154 -14.22 -21.45 -10.88
N GLY A 155 -14.63 -22.40 -10.03
CA GLY A 155 -13.71 -23.06 -9.10
C GLY A 155 -14.36 -24.06 -8.14
N GLU A 156 -15.68 -24.02 -7.93
CA GLU A 156 -16.35 -25.04 -7.12
C GLU A 156 -16.96 -26.11 -8.03
N VAL A 157 -16.11 -27.05 -8.45
CA VAL A 157 -16.56 -28.26 -9.13
C VAL A 157 -17.34 -29.07 -8.10
N ALA A 158 -18.66 -29.13 -8.28
CA ALA A 158 -19.55 -29.99 -7.51
C ALA A 158 -19.01 -31.42 -7.50
N LYS A 159 -18.56 -31.89 -6.33
CA LYS A 159 -18.41 -33.32 -6.09
C LYS A 159 -19.81 -33.89 -5.94
N GLN A 160 -20.25 -34.60 -6.97
CA GLN A 160 -21.39 -35.52 -6.91
C GLN A 160 -21.04 -36.73 -6.04
#